data_AF-A0A1Y4F7B2-F1
#
_entry.id   AF-A0A1Y4F7B2-F1
#
_cell.length_a   1.000
_cell.length_b   1.000
_cell.length_c   1.000
_cell.angle_alpha   90.00
_cell.angle_beta   90.00
_cell.angle_gamma   90.00
#
_symmetry.space_group_name_H-M   'P 1'
#
loop_
_entity.id
_entity.type
_entity.pdbx_description
1 polymer ?
#
loop_
_entity_poly.entity_id
_entity_poly.type
_entity_poly.pdbx_seq_one_letter_code
_entity_poly.pdbx_strand_id
1 'polypeptide(L)'
;MPYRFQYRNKKDRLVVALEDEEKVVIPSRLFPLERKSYQLINDENTRPVEEQKIADIFDSIKYEVGKCYSNAEKLTEALRKEGYPAIQYVGWLFSGEGTYPVHHSFVLLYDHVLDLSIEFLERDIYDLRYATLKHNLSADGVRRYIVQKYLEKQQVKNHQKCNFGKCDKYYMYVAAEGSREEGIARNELLRKEYPSHPAFRDVHNGMTETQRLLYKFQR
;
A
#
# COMPACT_ATOMS: atom_id res chain seq x y z
N MET A 1 16.64 -1.19 -13.80
CA MET A 1 17.33 -0.60 -12.63
C MET A 1 16.50 -0.93 -11.41
N PRO A 2 17.09 -1.25 -10.24
CA PRO A 2 16.32 -1.48 -9.03
C PRO A 2 15.61 -0.19 -8.62
N TYR A 3 14.35 -0.30 -8.18
CA TYR A 3 13.64 0.85 -7.61
C TYR A 3 14.32 1.30 -6.32
N ARG A 4 14.69 2.57 -6.23
CA ARG A 4 15.29 3.18 -5.06
C ARG A 4 14.69 4.55 -4.79
N PHE A 5 13.86 4.60 -3.76
CA PHE A 5 13.31 5.85 -3.26
C PHE A 5 14.42 6.80 -2.81
N GLN A 6 14.34 8.05 -3.26
CA GLN A 6 15.24 9.11 -2.82
C GLN A 6 14.57 9.88 -1.69
N TYR A 7 15.13 9.79 -0.48
CA TYR A 7 14.59 10.49 0.67
C TYR A 7 15.68 10.98 1.62
N ARG A 8 15.32 11.95 2.46
CA ARG A 8 16.15 12.45 3.57
C ARG A 8 15.37 12.35 4.87
N ASN A 9 15.89 11.55 5.81
CA ASN A 9 15.33 11.45 7.14
C ASN A 9 15.83 12.63 7.99
N LYS A 10 14.91 13.44 8.50
CA LYS A 10 15.19 14.53 9.45
C LYS A 10 14.60 14.15 10.81
N LYS A 11 14.99 14.89 11.85
CA LYS A 11 14.58 14.62 13.24
C LYS A 11 13.06 14.46 13.44
N ASP A 12 12.27 15.24 12.71
CA ASP A 12 10.82 15.36 12.90
C ASP A 12 10.00 15.04 11.64
N ARG A 13 10.67 14.73 10.52
CA ARG A 13 10.00 14.54 9.22
C ARG A 13 10.88 13.78 8.23
N LEU A 14 10.24 13.09 7.31
CA LEU A 14 10.82 12.55 6.10
C LEU A 14 10.58 13.52 4.94
N VAL A 15 11.60 13.71 4.09
CA VAL A 15 11.45 14.42 2.80
C VAL A 15 11.72 13.42 1.70
N VAL A 16 10.72 13.08 0.91
CA VAL A 16 10.79 12.16 -0.23
C VAL A 16 10.82 12.97 -1.52
N ALA A 17 11.78 12.72 -2.40
CA ALA A 17 11.84 13.33 -3.71
C ALA A 17 10.95 12.55 -4.69
N LEU A 18 10.21 13.29 -5.51
CA LEU A 18 9.39 12.78 -6.60
C LEU A 18 10.07 13.05 -7.96
N GLU A 19 9.39 12.72 -9.06
CA GLU A 19 9.75 13.21 -10.39
C GLU A 19 9.68 14.75 -10.44
N ASP A 20 10.42 15.37 -11.36
CA ASP A 20 10.41 16.82 -11.62
C ASP A 20 10.81 17.73 -10.42
N GLU A 21 11.72 17.26 -9.56
CA GLU A 21 12.23 17.96 -8.37
C GLU A 21 11.17 18.24 -7.27
N GLU A 22 9.94 17.75 -7.43
CA GLU A 22 8.89 17.86 -6.42
C GLU A 22 9.24 17.06 -5.16
N LYS A 23 8.71 17.48 -4.01
CA LYS A 23 9.02 16.87 -2.71
C LYS A 23 7.77 16.68 -1.86
N VAL A 24 7.67 15.50 -1.27
CA VAL A 24 6.67 15.16 -0.27
C VAL A 24 7.31 15.21 1.11
N VAL A 25 6.71 15.96 2.04
CA VAL A 25 7.19 16.11 3.41
C VAL A 25 6.18 15.48 4.36
N ILE A 26 6.62 14.52 5.17
CA ILE A 26 5.75 13.74 6.07
C ILE A 26 6.36 13.72 7.49
N PRO A 27 5.62 14.06 8.56
CA PRO A 27 4.27 14.62 8.52
C PRO A 27 4.28 16.10 8.05
N SER A 28 3.21 16.51 7.38
CA SER A 28 2.90 17.91 7.05
C SER A 28 1.40 18.15 7.00
N ARG A 29 0.97 19.39 6.70
CA ARG A 29 -0.47 19.71 6.56
C ARG A 29 -1.13 18.96 5.40
N LEU A 30 -0.39 18.80 4.29
CA LEU A 30 -0.85 18.05 3.11
C LEU A 30 -0.66 16.54 3.31
N PHE A 31 0.41 16.12 3.95
CA PHE A 31 0.68 14.71 4.21
C PHE A 31 0.73 14.43 5.72
N PRO A 32 -0.40 14.52 6.43
CA PRO A 32 -0.46 14.33 7.88
C PRO A 32 -0.23 12.87 8.28
N LEU A 33 0.11 12.67 9.55
CA LEU A 33 0.07 11.38 10.24
C LEU A 33 -0.74 11.55 11.52
N GLU A 34 -1.34 10.46 12.02
CA GLU A 34 -2.13 10.51 13.26
C GLU A 34 -1.31 10.81 14.50
N ARG A 35 -0.02 10.47 14.46
CA ARG A 35 0.91 10.66 15.58
C ARG A 35 2.21 11.28 15.04
N LYS A 36 2.92 12.00 15.91
CA LYS A 36 4.22 12.63 15.56
C LYS A 36 5.32 11.60 15.33
N SER A 37 5.30 10.52 16.11
CA SER A 37 6.22 9.40 15.92
C SER A 37 5.80 8.61 14.70
N TYR A 38 6.71 8.45 13.74
CA TYR A 38 6.48 7.70 12.52
C TYR A 38 7.56 6.63 12.36
N GLN A 39 7.22 5.61 11.57
CA GLN A 39 8.10 4.59 11.07
C GLN A 39 8.28 4.80 9.57
N LEU A 40 9.52 4.59 9.11
CA LEU A 40 9.83 4.37 7.70
C LEU A 40 9.95 2.85 7.54
N ILE A 41 9.21 2.24 6.60
CA ILE A 41 9.23 0.79 6.37
C ILE A 41 9.55 0.54 4.89
N ASN A 42 10.56 -0.28 4.62
CA ASN A 42 11.02 -0.64 3.28
C ASN A 42 11.76 -2.00 3.31
N ASP A 43 12.33 -2.41 2.17
CA ASP A 43 13.02 -3.70 2.04
C ASP A 43 14.35 -3.77 2.82
N GLU A 44 14.91 -2.62 3.20
CA GLU A 44 16.17 -2.52 3.95
C GLU A 44 15.97 -2.79 5.45
N ASN A 45 14.76 -2.55 5.98
CA ASN A 45 14.47 -2.65 7.41
C ASN A 45 13.37 -3.65 7.79
N THR A 46 12.91 -4.45 6.82
CA THR A 46 11.95 -5.53 7.06
C THR A 46 12.56 -6.89 6.77
N ARG A 47 12.01 -7.94 7.40
CA ARG A 47 12.49 -9.31 7.28
C ARG A 47 11.41 -10.27 6.77
N PRO A 48 11.78 -11.36 6.09
CA PRO A 48 10.86 -12.42 5.74
C PRO A 48 10.20 -13.01 7.00
N VAL A 49 8.94 -13.44 6.87
CA VAL A 49 8.29 -14.26 7.89
C VAL A 49 8.69 -15.71 7.67
N GLU A 50 9.24 -16.36 8.69
CA GLU A 50 9.63 -17.78 8.64
C GLU A 50 8.56 -18.71 9.23
N GLU A 51 7.68 -18.18 10.08
CA GLU A 51 6.70 -18.98 10.80
C GLU A 51 5.44 -19.23 9.95
N GLN A 52 5.18 -20.52 9.66
CA GLN A 52 4.03 -20.93 8.85
C GLN A 52 2.68 -20.51 9.46
N LYS A 53 2.55 -20.48 10.79
CA LYS A 53 1.31 -20.09 11.47
C LYS A 53 0.90 -18.66 11.11
N ILE A 54 1.85 -17.74 10.96
CA ILE A 54 1.58 -16.36 10.55
C ILE A 54 1.06 -16.33 9.10
N ALA A 55 1.64 -17.13 8.21
CA ALA A 55 1.19 -17.26 6.82
C ALA A 55 -0.24 -17.84 6.75
N ASP A 56 -0.55 -18.84 7.57
CA ASP A 56 -1.88 -19.45 7.62
C ASP A 56 -2.94 -18.46 8.11
N ILE A 57 -2.62 -17.65 9.13
CA ILE A 57 -3.50 -16.56 9.59
C ILE A 57 -3.71 -15.55 8.47
N PHE A 58 -2.65 -15.11 7.80
CA PHE A 58 -2.71 -14.14 6.71
C PHE A 58 -3.55 -14.64 5.51
N ASP A 59 -3.41 -15.92 5.16
CA ASP A 59 -4.20 -16.58 4.11
C ASP A 59 -5.67 -16.76 4.47
N SER A 60 -6.00 -16.90 5.77
CA SER A 60 -7.38 -17.06 6.22
C SER A 60 -8.24 -15.80 6.03
N ILE A 61 -7.61 -14.64 5.87
CA ILE A 61 -8.33 -13.36 5.77
C ILE A 61 -8.83 -13.14 4.34
N LYS A 62 -10.15 -13.08 4.19
CA LYS A 62 -10.77 -12.57 2.97
C LYS A 62 -10.72 -11.04 2.95
N TYR A 63 -9.80 -10.49 2.17
CA TYR A 63 -9.65 -9.05 1.99
C TYR A 63 -10.64 -8.49 0.97
N GLU A 64 -10.84 -7.17 1.03
CA GLU A 64 -11.69 -6.43 0.10
C GLU A 64 -10.88 -5.33 -0.59
N VAL A 65 -10.96 -5.28 -1.92
CA VAL A 65 -10.29 -4.25 -2.73
C VAL A 65 -10.76 -2.86 -2.27
N GLY A 66 -9.82 -1.92 -2.13
CA GLY A 66 -10.12 -0.54 -1.73
C GLY A 66 -10.45 -0.34 -0.25
N LYS A 67 -10.38 -1.39 0.59
CA LYS A 67 -10.68 -1.31 2.03
C LYS A 67 -9.45 -1.56 2.91
N CYS A 68 -8.33 -0.89 2.63
CA CYS A 68 -7.07 -1.13 3.32
C CYS A 68 -7.16 -0.98 4.85
N TYR A 69 -7.87 0.04 5.35
CA TYR A 69 -8.10 0.23 6.80
C TYR A 69 -8.81 -0.97 7.46
N SER A 70 -9.87 -1.50 6.82
CA SER A 70 -10.61 -2.64 7.34
C SER A 70 -9.87 -3.96 7.15
N ASN A 71 -9.10 -4.11 6.07
CA ASN A 71 -8.27 -5.30 5.85
C ASN A 71 -7.17 -5.40 6.92
N ALA A 72 -6.51 -4.27 7.21
CA ALA A 72 -5.46 -4.20 8.23
C ALA A 72 -6.00 -4.44 9.65
N GLU A 73 -7.18 -3.90 9.98
CA GLU A 73 -7.88 -4.16 11.24
C GLU A 73 -8.16 -5.66 11.42
N LYS A 74 -8.84 -6.30 10.44
CA LYS A 74 -9.17 -7.74 10.48
C LYS A 74 -7.92 -8.61 10.70
N LEU A 75 -6.83 -8.29 9.99
CA LEU A 75 -5.57 -9.01 10.13
C LEU A 75 -4.93 -8.79 11.51
N THR A 76 -4.94 -7.55 12.00
CA THR A 76 -4.40 -7.20 13.33
C THR A 76 -5.13 -7.96 14.43
N GLU A 77 -6.47 -8.00 14.37
CA GLU A 77 -7.29 -8.75 15.33
C GLU A 77 -7.02 -10.25 15.27
N ALA A 78 -6.92 -10.82 14.07
CA ALA A 78 -6.65 -12.24 13.88
C ALA A 78 -5.28 -12.65 14.44
N LEU A 79 -4.24 -11.85 14.21
CA LEU A 79 -2.90 -12.09 14.75
C LEU A 79 -2.88 -11.93 16.28
N ARG A 80 -3.53 -10.90 16.83
CA ARG A 80 -3.59 -10.67 18.28
C ARG A 80 -4.34 -11.77 19.02
N LYS A 81 -5.40 -12.32 18.43
CA LYS A 81 -6.13 -13.47 18.99
C LYS A 81 -5.23 -14.70 19.19
N GLU A 82 -4.23 -14.85 18.34
CA GLU A 82 -3.23 -15.93 18.40
C GLU A 82 -2.00 -15.57 19.25
N GLY A 83 -2.00 -14.42 19.94
CA GLY A 83 -0.94 -13.98 20.84
C GLY A 83 0.17 -13.16 20.22
N TYR A 84 0.08 -12.81 18.92
CA TYR A 84 1.09 -12.00 18.26
C TYR A 84 0.90 -10.49 18.56
N PRO A 85 1.98 -9.72 18.81
CA PRO A 85 1.91 -8.29 19.06
C PRO A 85 1.80 -7.49 17.74
N ALA A 86 0.81 -7.83 16.92
CA ALA A 86 0.54 -7.12 15.67
C ALA A 86 0.02 -5.70 15.95
N ILE A 87 0.45 -4.73 15.15
CA ILE A 87 0.07 -3.32 15.28
C ILE A 87 -0.36 -2.80 13.91
N GLN A 88 -1.53 -2.17 13.85
CA GLN A 88 -2.00 -1.48 12.67
C GLN A 88 -1.32 -0.12 12.54
N TYR A 89 -0.87 0.19 11.33
CA TYR A 89 -0.27 1.46 10.95
C TYR A 89 -1.14 2.16 9.91
N VAL A 90 -1.14 3.49 9.95
CA VAL A 90 -1.83 4.39 9.03
C VAL A 90 -0.87 5.49 8.58
N GLY A 91 -0.83 5.74 7.27
CA GLY A 91 0.00 6.82 6.73
C GLY A 91 0.08 6.77 5.21
N TRP A 92 1.29 6.90 4.69
CA TRP A 92 1.54 7.10 3.27
C TRP A 92 2.32 5.94 2.68
N LEU A 93 1.80 5.39 1.59
CA LEU A 93 2.45 4.35 0.80
C LEU A 93 2.93 4.94 -0.52
N PHE A 94 4.23 4.86 -0.77
CA PHE A 94 4.84 5.16 -2.06
C PHE A 94 4.95 3.88 -2.88
N SER A 95 4.67 3.96 -4.18
CA SER A 95 4.75 2.83 -5.10
C SER A 95 5.52 3.22 -6.36
N GLY A 96 6.71 2.65 -6.54
CA GLY A 96 7.65 3.06 -7.57
C GLY A 96 8.29 4.42 -7.29
N GLU A 97 9.42 4.66 -7.92
CA GLU A 97 10.11 5.96 -7.82
C GLU A 97 9.25 7.08 -8.41
N GLY A 98 9.34 8.27 -7.83
CA GLY A 98 8.79 9.48 -8.42
C GLY A 98 7.30 9.73 -8.22
N THR A 99 6.56 8.78 -7.64
CA THR A 99 5.09 8.86 -7.57
C THR A 99 4.59 9.51 -6.27
N TYR A 100 3.46 10.20 -6.37
CA TYR A 100 2.74 10.67 -5.18
C TYR A 100 2.23 9.47 -4.36
N PRO A 101 2.33 9.54 -3.01
CA PRO A 101 1.92 8.43 -2.17
C PRO A 101 0.40 8.34 -2.06
N VAL A 102 -0.09 7.16 -1.68
CA VAL A 102 -1.50 6.90 -1.36
C VAL A 102 -1.68 6.82 0.15
N HIS A 103 -2.75 7.40 0.68
CA HIS A 103 -3.09 7.25 2.10
C HIS A 103 -3.58 5.81 2.36
N HIS A 104 -2.89 5.08 3.23
CA HIS A 104 -2.93 3.63 3.30
C HIS A 104 -2.83 3.10 4.73
N SER A 105 -3.23 1.84 4.92
CA SER A 105 -3.11 1.13 6.19
C SER A 105 -2.68 -0.31 5.99
N PHE A 106 -1.82 -0.77 6.90
CA PHE A 106 -1.15 -2.07 6.87
C PHE A 106 -0.82 -2.52 8.30
N VAL A 107 -0.27 -3.73 8.45
CA VAL A 107 0.09 -4.29 9.75
C VAL A 107 1.60 -4.47 9.84
N LEU A 108 2.17 -4.08 10.98
CA LEU A 108 3.50 -4.50 11.39
C LEU A 108 3.39 -5.56 12.47
N LEU A 109 4.17 -6.63 12.29
CA LEU A 109 4.43 -7.64 13.31
C LEU A 109 5.94 -7.70 13.50
N TYR A 110 6.44 -7.10 14.57
CA TYR A 110 7.88 -6.86 14.75
C TYR A 110 8.46 -6.07 13.56
N ASP A 111 9.39 -6.66 12.80
CA ASP A 111 9.98 -6.13 11.56
C ASP A 111 9.42 -6.79 10.29
N HIS A 112 8.22 -7.38 10.37
CA HIS A 112 7.49 -7.93 9.23
C HIS A 112 6.37 -6.99 8.78
N VAL A 113 6.35 -6.62 7.51
CA VAL A 113 5.20 -5.94 6.89
C VAL A 113 4.19 -6.97 6.41
N LEU A 114 2.93 -6.80 6.82
CA LEU A 114 1.83 -7.67 6.40
C LEU A 114 0.73 -6.79 5.81
N ASP A 115 0.56 -6.86 4.49
CA ASP A 115 -0.36 -5.97 3.77
C ASP A 115 -1.17 -6.72 2.71
N LEU A 116 -2.38 -7.11 3.10
CA LEU A 116 -3.35 -7.79 2.23
C LEU A 116 -3.84 -6.92 1.06
N SER A 117 -3.65 -5.60 1.15
CA SER A 117 -4.18 -4.66 0.16
C SER A 117 -3.18 -4.33 -0.94
N ILE A 118 -1.95 -4.89 -0.85
CA ILE A 118 -0.89 -4.73 -1.84
C ILE A 118 -0.56 -6.08 -2.44
N GLU A 119 -1.12 -6.31 -3.63
CA GLU A 119 -0.98 -7.56 -4.38
C GLU A 119 -0.21 -7.41 -5.70
N PHE A 120 0.19 -6.19 -6.09
CA PHE A 120 0.88 -5.92 -7.35
C PHE A 120 2.36 -5.66 -7.08
N LEU A 121 3.12 -6.74 -6.90
CA LEU A 121 4.51 -6.70 -6.46
C LEU A 121 5.46 -6.28 -7.58
N GLU A 122 6.74 -6.04 -7.27
CA GLU A 122 7.76 -5.60 -8.25
C GLU A 122 7.75 -6.45 -9.54
N ARG A 123 7.62 -7.77 -9.38
CA ARG A 123 7.52 -8.71 -10.52
C ARG A 123 6.32 -8.44 -11.43
N ASP A 124 5.17 -8.14 -10.83
CA ASP A 124 3.93 -7.88 -11.58
C ASP A 124 4.04 -6.54 -12.32
N ILE A 125 4.74 -5.56 -11.72
CA ILE A 125 5.05 -4.27 -12.37
C ILE A 125 6.01 -4.46 -13.53
N TYR A 126 7.03 -5.30 -13.39
CA TYR A 126 7.94 -5.62 -14.49
C TYR A 126 7.20 -6.25 -15.67
N ASP A 127 6.35 -7.24 -15.39
CA ASP A 127 5.53 -7.91 -16.42
C ASP A 127 4.57 -6.92 -17.11
N LEU A 128 3.94 -6.03 -16.34
CA LEU A 128 3.08 -4.98 -16.89
C LEU A 128 3.87 -4.03 -17.80
N ARG A 129 5.06 -3.58 -17.37
CA ARG A 129 5.93 -2.69 -18.19
C ARG A 129 6.34 -3.37 -19.48
N TYR A 130 6.77 -4.63 -19.40
CA TYR A 130 7.12 -5.43 -20.58
C TYR A 130 5.94 -5.58 -21.53
N ALA A 131 4.76 -5.95 -21.03
CA ALA A 131 3.55 -6.09 -21.84
C ALA A 131 3.14 -4.76 -22.50
N THR A 132 3.21 -3.65 -21.73
CA THR A 132 2.87 -2.31 -22.22
C THR A 132 3.75 -1.91 -23.40
N LEU A 133 5.07 -2.11 -23.28
CA LEU A 133 6.02 -1.78 -24.35
C LEU A 133 5.89 -2.73 -25.55
N LYS A 134 5.83 -4.04 -25.30
CA LYS A 134 5.77 -5.07 -26.35
C LYS A 134 4.51 -4.97 -27.20
N HIS A 135 3.38 -4.67 -26.58
CA HIS A 135 2.07 -4.66 -27.23
C HIS A 135 1.53 -3.24 -27.47
N ASN A 136 2.31 -2.21 -27.15
CA ASN A 136 1.92 -0.80 -27.25
C ASN A 136 0.54 -0.54 -26.62
N LEU A 137 0.35 -1.00 -25.37
CA LEU A 137 -0.95 -0.95 -24.72
C LEU A 137 -1.39 0.51 -24.47
N SER A 138 -2.64 0.81 -24.80
CA SER A 138 -3.28 2.06 -24.39
C SER A 138 -3.51 2.09 -22.86
N ALA A 139 -3.87 3.25 -22.31
CA ALA A 139 -4.24 3.36 -20.90
C ALA A 139 -5.38 2.41 -20.50
N ASP A 140 -6.37 2.19 -21.38
CA ASP A 140 -7.43 1.19 -21.15
C ASP A 140 -6.87 -0.25 -21.19
N GLY A 141 -5.95 -0.53 -22.13
CA GLY A 141 -5.27 -1.82 -22.23
C GLY A 141 -4.47 -2.15 -20.95
N VAL A 142 -3.76 -1.16 -20.39
CA VAL A 142 -3.05 -1.30 -19.11
C VAL A 142 -4.01 -1.62 -17.96
N ARG A 143 -5.14 -0.92 -17.87
CA ARG A 143 -6.16 -1.20 -16.84
C ARG A 143 -6.73 -2.60 -16.96
N ARG A 144 -7.04 -3.05 -18.18
CA ARG A 144 -7.52 -4.42 -18.43
C ARG A 144 -6.48 -5.47 -18.07
N TYR A 145 -5.20 -5.22 -18.37
CA TYR A 145 -4.11 -6.11 -17.96
C TYR A 145 -4.03 -6.24 -16.43
N ILE A 146 -4.12 -5.12 -15.70
CA ILE A 146 -4.13 -5.15 -14.23
C ILE A 146 -5.31 -5.97 -13.70
N VAL A 147 -6.51 -5.78 -14.26
CA VAL A 147 -7.71 -6.56 -13.90
C VAL A 147 -7.53 -8.04 -14.20
N GLN A 148 -6.97 -8.39 -15.36
CA GLN A 148 -6.70 -9.79 -15.70
C GLN A 148 -5.73 -10.42 -14.70
N LYS A 149 -4.62 -9.73 -14.37
CA LYS A 149 -3.66 -10.19 -13.38
C LYS A 149 -4.26 -10.35 -11.99
N TYR A 150 -5.14 -9.44 -11.61
CA TYR A 150 -5.92 -9.58 -10.38
C TYR A 150 -6.73 -10.88 -10.35
N LEU A 151 -7.48 -11.16 -11.42
CA LEU A 151 -8.32 -12.36 -11.53
C LEU A 151 -7.49 -13.65 -11.51
N GLU A 152 -6.36 -13.67 -12.24
CA GLU A 152 -5.41 -14.80 -12.24
C GLU A 152 -4.89 -15.12 -10.83
N LYS A 153 -4.69 -14.09 -9.99
CA LYS A 153 -4.14 -14.21 -8.63
C LYS A 153 -5.20 -14.54 -7.57
N GLN A 154 -6.49 -14.64 -7.92
CA GLN A 154 -7.52 -14.95 -6.93
C GLN A 154 -7.34 -16.33 -6.29
N GLN A 155 -6.82 -17.30 -7.04
CA GLN A 155 -6.57 -18.67 -6.55
C GLN A 155 -5.23 -18.83 -5.82
N VAL A 156 -4.38 -17.79 -5.85
CA VAL A 156 -3.09 -17.81 -5.18
C VAL A 156 -3.29 -17.44 -3.70
N LYS A 157 -2.57 -18.12 -2.81
CA LYS A 157 -2.58 -17.81 -1.37
C LYS A 157 -2.13 -16.37 -1.12
N ASN A 158 -2.72 -15.69 -0.13
CA ASN A 158 -2.45 -14.28 0.12
C ASN A 158 -0.96 -14.02 0.40
N HIS A 159 -0.31 -14.84 1.23
CA HIS A 159 1.10 -14.65 1.58
C HIS A 159 2.07 -14.79 0.38
N GLN A 160 1.62 -15.42 -0.72
CA GLN A 160 2.42 -15.60 -1.94
C GLN A 160 2.22 -14.48 -2.95
N LYS A 161 1.06 -13.80 -2.90
CA LYS A 161 0.66 -12.79 -3.88
C LYS A 161 0.69 -11.36 -3.34
N CYS A 162 0.58 -11.19 -2.02
CA CYS A 162 0.58 -9.90 -1.35
C CYS A 162 1.93 -9.60 -0.69
N ASN A 163 2.11 -8.35 -0.25
CA ASN A 163 3.30 -7.93 0.49
C ASN A 163 3.29 -8.58 1.90
N PHE A 164 4.21 -9.52 2.12
CA PHE A 164 4.22 -10.41 3.28
C PHE A 164 5.64 -10.64 3.81
N GLY A 165 5.88 -10.19 5.03
CA GLY A 165 7.17 -10.26 5.70
C GLY A 165 8.13 -9.18 5.23
N LYS A 166 8.99 -9.52 4.27
CA LYS A 166 9.94 -8.55 3.72
C LYS A 166 9.21 -7.66 2.73
N CYS A 167 9.33 -6.36 2.93
CA CYS A 167 8.72 -5.37 2.04
C CYS A 167 9.22 -5.56 0.62
N ASP A 168 8.30 -5.64 -0.31
CA ASP A 168 8.60 -5.61 -1.73
C ASP A 168 9.27 -4.26 -2.11
N LYS A 169 10.32 -4.32 -2.93
CA LYS A 169 11.19 -3.17 -3.28
C LYS A 169 10.47 -2.07 -4.04
N TYR A 170 9.33 -2.38 -4.64
CA TYR A 170 8.51 -1.39 -5.30
C TYR A 170 7.79 -0.46 -4.31
N TYR A 171 7.83 -0.76 -3.02
CA TYR A 171 7.04 -0.06 -2.00
C TYR A 171 7.90 0.53 -0.89
N MET A 172 7.44 1.66 -0.36
CA MET A 172 7.96 2.29 0.86
C MET A 172 6.81 2.90 1.64
N TYR A 173 6.75 2.64 2.93
CA TYR A 173 5.71 3.14 3.82
C TYR A 173 6.29 4.18 4.78
N VAL A 174 5.52 5.23 5.02
CA VAL A 174 5.81 6.26 6.02
C VAL A 174 4.54 6.45 6.84
N ALA A 175 4.52 5.89 8.03
CA ALA A 175 3.28 5.74 8.77
C ALA A 175 3.47 5.83 10.28
N ALA A 176 2.39 6.09 10.99
CA ALA A 176 2.34 6.00 12.44
C ALA A 176 1.37 4.87 12.82
N GLU A 177 1.47 4.37 14.06
CA GLU A 177 0.42 3.51 14.61
C GLU A 177 -0.92 4.22 14.46
N GLY A 178 -1.98 3.48 14.12
CA GLY A 178 -3.32 4.04 14.02
C GLY A 178 -4.40 3.01 13.75
N SER A 179 -5.65 3.35 14.11
CA SER A 179 -6.80 2.48 13.90
C SER A 179 -7.45 2.68 12.53
N ARG A 180 -8.37 1.78 12.18
CA ARG A 180 -9.23 1.91 11.01
C ARG A 180 -10.00 3.24 11.03
N GLU A 181 -10.63 3.57 12.15
CA GLU A 181 -11.46 4.77 12.31
C GLU A 181 -10.62 6.03 12.15
N GLU A 182 -9.46 6.08 12.79
CA GLU A 182 -8.52 7.20 12.67
C GLU A 182 -8.12 7.40 11.20
N GLY A 183 -7.76 6.33 10.49
CA GLY A 183 -7.38 6.41 9.08
C GLY A 183 -8.50 6.80 8.12
N ILE A 184 -9.72 6.31 8.34
CA ILE A 184 -10.90 6.72 7.57
C ILE A 184 -11.20 8.20 7.80
N ALA A 185 -11.30 8.62 9.07
CA ALA A 185 -11.61 10.00 9.43
C ALA A 185 -10.57 10.98 8.88
N ARG A 186 -9.28 10.61 8.93
CA ARG A 186 -8.20 11.41 8.34
C ARG A 186 -8.33 11.56 6.83
N ASN A 187 -8.53 10.45 6.13
CA ASN A 187 -8.62 10.46 4.67
C ASN A 187 -9.85 11.28 4.20
N GLU A 188 -10.98 11.17 4.91
CA GLU A 188 -12.17 11.99 4.64
C GLU A 188 -11.91 13.47 4.90
N LEU A 189 -11.29 13.81 6.03
CA LEU A 189 -10.92 15.19 6.35
C LEU A 189 -9.96 15.77 5.29
N LEU A 190 -8.94 15.00 4.88
CA LEU A 190 -7.95 15.46 3.92
C LEU A 190 -8.58 15.74 2.55
N ARG A 191 -9.53 14.91 2.11
CA ARG A 191 -10.29 15.12 0.87
C ARG A 191 -11.19 16.35 0.93
N LYS A 192 -11.73 16.65 2.12
CA LYS A 192 -12.54 17.85 2.36
C LYS A 192 -11.69 19.12 2.40
N GLU A 193 -10.55 19.09 3.08
CA GLU A 193 -9.66 20.25 3.22
C GLU A 193 -8.85 20.55 1.95
N TYR A 194 -8.48 19.53 1.19
CA TYR A 194 -7.70 19.65 -0.05
C TYR A 194 -8.36 18.86 -1.19
N PRO A 195 -9.44 19.37 -1.81
CA PRO A 195 -10.08 18.70 -2.93
C PRO A 195 -9.15 18.46 -4.14
N SER A 196 -8.12 19.30 -4.30
CA SER A 196 -7.10 19.21 -5.35
C SER A 196 -5.80 18.53 -4.88
N HIS A 197 -5.84 17.77 -3.78
CA HIS A 197 -4.66 17.12 -3.24
C HIS A 197 -3.99 16.22 -4.30
N PRO A 198 -2.66 16.31 -4.50
CA PRO A 198 -1.99 15.59 -5.58
C PRO A 198 -2.12 14.07 -5.48
N ALA A 199 -2.14 13.51 -4.27
CA ALA A 199 -2.37 12.08 -4.02
C ALA A 199 -3.77 11.57 -4.41
N PHE A 200 -4.73 12.44 -4.71
CA PHE A 200 -6.12 12.07 -4.99
C PHE A 200 -6.55 12.38 -6.44
N ARG A 201 -5.63 12.83 -7.30
CA ARG A 201 -5.96 13.25 -8.69
C ARG A 201 -6.68 12.16 -9.48
N ASP A 202 -6.31 10.90 -9.29
CA ASP A 202 -6.88 9.76 -10.01
C ASP A 202 -8.11 9.12 -9.32
N VAL A 203 -8.57 9.70 -8.21
CA VAL A 203 -9.70 9.19 -7.43
C VAL A 203 -10.95 10.03 -7.74
N HIS A 204 -11.91 9.41 -8.43
CA HIS A 204 -13.21 10.02 -8.71
C HIS A 204 -14.30 9.28 -7.92
N ASN A 205 -15.18 10.00 -7.21
CA ASN A 205 -16.22 9.40 -6.35
C ASN A 205 -15.67 8.34 -5.37
N GLY A 206 -14.48 8.58 -4.80
CA GLY A 206 -13.86 7.70 -3.81
C GLY A 206 -13.18 6.46 -4.37
N MET A 207 -13.16 6.24 -5.70
CA MET A 207 -12.48 5.10 -6.34
C MET A 207 -11.63 5.53 -7.52
N THR A 208 -10.53 4.79 -7.75
CA THR A 208 -9.80 4.85 -9.01
C THR A 208 -10.57 4.13 -10.12
N GLU A 209 -10.25 4.43 -11.38
CA GLU A 209 -10.88 3.74 -12.52
C GLU A 209 -10.57 2.23 -12.52
N THR A 210 -9.35 1.84 -12.12
CA THR A 210 -8.97 0.43 -11.97
C THR A 210 -9.83 -0.27 -10.91
N GLN A 211 -10.06 0.36 -9.75
CA GLN A 211 -10.95 -0.19 -8.72
C GLN A 211 -12.39 -0.34 -9.24
N ARG A 212 -12.90 0.65 -9.99
CA ARG A 212 -14.23 0.54 -10.62
C ARG A 212 -14.33 -0.65 -11.58
N LEU A 213 -13.30 -0.87 -12.38
CA LEU A 213 -13.26 -2.03 -13.28
C LEU A 213 -13.23 -3.34 -12.48
N LEU A 214 -12.38 -3.46 -11.46
CA LEU A 214 -12.32 -4.65 -10.60
C LEU A 214 -13.68 -5.01 -10.00
N TYR A 215 -14.44 -4.03 -9.50
CA TYR A 215 -15.78 -4.28 -8.97
C TYR A 215 -16.79 -4.77 -10.03
N LYS A 216 -16.63 -4.39 -11.31
CA LYS A 216 -17.48 -4.89 -12.40
C LYS A 216 -17.23 -6.37 -12.69
N PHE A 217 -16.00 -6.85 -12.52
CA PHE A 217 -15.60 -8.24 -12.79
C PHE A 217 -15.74 -9.18 -11.57
N GLN A 218 -16.06 -8.64 -10.39
CA GLN A 218 -16.34 -9.43 -9.17
C GLN A 218 -17.84 -9.77 -8.99
N ARG A 219 -18.72 -9.28 -9.87
CA ARG A 219 -20.15 -9.62 -9.91
C ARG A 219 -20.41 -10.71 -10.94
#